data_AF-A0A353H8D0-F1
#
_entry.id   AF-A0A353H8D0-F1
#
_cell.length_a   1.000
_cell.length_b   1.000
_cell.length_c   1.000
_cell.angle_alpha   90.00
_cell.angle_beta   90.00
_cell.angle_gamma   90.00
#
_symmetry.space_group_name_H-M   'P 1'
#
loop_
_entity.id
_entity.type
_entity.pdbx_description
1 polymer ?
#
loop_
_entity_poly.entity_id
_entity_poly.type
_entity_poly.pdbx_seq_one_letter_code
_entity_poly.pdbx_strand_id
1 'polypeptide(L)' 'MKRLNLLAICVLVGLGLVFTSPLNCAAKPIKVGIIDCYSGPPAVYGKDALNGFKLALKEINKKGVLGRKIEFTTRDTK' A
#
# COMPACT_ATOMS: atom_id res chain seq x y z
N MET A 1 4.35 -16.16 -49.32
CA MET A 1 3.39 -16.68 -48.31
C MET A 1 4.07 -17.17 -47.02
N LYS A 2 5.15 -17.98 -47.06
CA LYS A 2 5.81 -18.51 -45.84
C LYS A 2 6.42 -17.45 -44.90
N ARG A 3 7.00 -16.36 -45.45
CA ARG A 3 7.60 -15.26 -44.65
C ARG A 3 6.56 -14.37 -43.94
N LEU A 4 5.36 -14.24 -44.52
CA LEU A 4 4.26 -13.44 -43.95
C LEU A 4 3.63 -14.16 -42.75
N ASN A 5 3.45 -15.49 -42.84
CA ASN A 5 3.00 -16.30 -41.71
C ASN A 5 4.02 -16.32 -40.57
N LEU A 6 5.33 -16.31 -40.87
CA LEU A 6 6.38 -16.25 -39.85
C LEU A 6 6.36 -14.92 -39.06
N LEU A 7 6.16 -13.80 -39.75
CA LEU A 7 5.99 -12.49 -39.13
C LEU A 7 4.72 -12.41 -38.26
N ALA A 8 3.60 -12.95 -38.73
CA ALA A 8 2.36 -13.01 -37.96
C ALA A 8 2.51 -13.83 -36.67
N ILE A 9 3.23 -14.95 -36.72
CA ILE A 9 3.53 -15.79 -35.56
C ILE A 9 4.44 -15.05 -34.57
N CYS A 10 5.48 -14.36 -35.04
CA CYS A 10 6.35 -13.57 -34.16
C CYS A 10 5.59 -12.44 -33.45
N VAL A 11 4.64 -11.79 -34.13
CA VAL A 11 3.79 -10.76 -33.51
C VAL A 11 2.86 -11.36 -32.46
N LEU A 12 2.25 -12.52 -32.74
CA LEU A 12 1.38 -13.23 -31.79
C LEU A 12 2.15 -13.70 -30.54
N VAL A 13 3.37 -14.21 -30.71
CA VAL A 13 4.24 -14.64 -29.59
C VAL A 13 4.74 -13.43 -28.80
N GLY A 14 5.11 -12.33 -29.48
CA GLY A 14 5.49 -11.08 -28.83
C GLY A 14 4.37 -10.46 -28.00
N LEU A 15 3.12 -10.51 -28.49
CA LEU A 15 1.94 -10.03 -27.75
C LEU A 15 1.63 -10.90 -26.53
N GLY A 16 1.81 -12.21 -26.64
CA GLY A 16 1.60 -13.16 -25.53
C GLY A 16 2.56 -12.96 -24.37
N LEU A 17 3.81 -12.54 -24.64
CA LEU A 17 4.83 -12.30 -23.62
C LEU A 17 4.54 -11.07 -22.75
N VAL A 18 3.89 -10.04 -23.29
CA VAL A 18 3.54 -8.81 -22.53
C VAL A 18 2.49 -9.09 -21.44
N PHE A 19 1.61 -10.07 -21.66
CA PHE A 19 0.59 -10.49 -20.70
C PHE A 19 1.11 -11.37 -19.56
N THR A 20 2.37 -11.82 -19.61
CA THR A 20 2.97 -12.65 -18.54
C THR A 20 3.69 -11.84 -17.47
N SER A 21 3.63 -10.50 -17.53
CA SER A 21 4.07 -9.68 -16.40
C SER A 21 3.32 -10.13 -15.15
N PRO A 22 4.01 -10.46 -14.05
CA PRO A 22 3.33 -10.82 -12.82
C PRO A 22 2.40 -9.67 -12.49
N LEU A 23 1.09 -9.94 -12.48
CA LEU A 23 0.11 -9.04 -11.91
C LEU A 23 0.68 -8.69 -10.53
N ASN A 24 1.17 -7.45 -10.38
CA ASN A 24 1.66 -6.93 -9.11
C ASN A 24 0.46 -7.00 -8.17
N CYS A 25 0.30 -8.13 -7.48
CA CYS A 25 -0.73 -8.33 -6.49
C CYS A 25 -0.43 -7.30 -5.42
N ALA A 26 -1.18 -6.19 -5.44
CA ALA A 26 -0.88 -5.03 -4.64
C ALA A 26 -0.66 -5.48 -3.20
N ALA A 27 0.56 -5.26 -2.71
CA ALA A 27 0.95 -5.77 -1.41
C ALA A 27 0.01 -5.21 -0.34
N LYS A 28 -0.57 -6.11 0.48
CA LYS A 28 -1.55 -5.74 1.50
C LYS A 28 -1.01 -4.62 2.39
N PRO A 29 -1.84 -3.67 2.83
CA PRO A 29 -1.40 -2.61 3.73
C PRO A 29 -0.81 -3.17 5.03
N ILE A 30 0.09 -2.42 5.65
CA ILE A 30 0.61 -2.71 6.99
C ILE A 30 -0.41 -2.17 7.98
N LYS A 31 -1.08 -3.04 8.74
CA LYS A 31 -2.07 -2.63 9.73
C LYS A 31 -1.40 -2.36 11.07
N VAL A 32 -1.66 -1.18 11.64
CA VAL A 32 -1.13 -0.73 12.93
C VAL A 32 -2.28 -0.39 13.86
N GLY A 33 -2.29 -0.98 15.06
CA GLY A 33 -3.19 -0.56 16.13
C GLY A 33 -2.49 0.42 17.06
N ILE A 34 -3.14 1.55 17.36
CA ILE A 34 -2.65 2.53 18.34
C ILE A 34 -3.57 2.45 19.56
N ILE A 35 -2.98 2.04 20.68
CA ILE A 35 -3.67 1.94 21.96
C ILE A 35 -3.13 3.06 22.86
N ASP A 36 -4.01 3.96 23.27
CA ASP A 36 -3.65 5.12 24.10
C ASP A 36 -4.85 5.57 24.94
N CYS A 37 -4.63 6.48 25.88
CA CYS A 37 -5.66 7.11 26.69
C CYS A 37 -6.39 8.17 25.84
N TYR A 38 -7.44 7.78 25.13
CA TYR A 38 -8.26 8.70 24.33
C TYR A 38 -9.47 9.25 25.09
N SER A 39 -9.71 8.77 26.32
CA SER A 39 -10.70 9.30 27.27
C SER A 39 -10.09 9.64 28.64
N GLY A 40 -10.87 10.31 29.48
CA GLY A 40 -10.47 10.72 30.83
C GLY A 40 -9.54 11.94 30.87
N PRO A 41 -9.01 12.29 32.07
CA PRO A 41 -8.13 13.44 32.26
C PRO A 41 -6.90 13.50 31.33
N PRO A 42 -6.21 12.38 30.99
CA PRO A 42 -5.02 12.43 30.14
C PRO A 42 -5.32 12.45 28.62
N ALA A 43 -6.60 12.52 28.20
CA ALA A 43 -6.99 12.36 26.79
C ALA A 43 -6.35 13.37 25.84
N VAL A 44 -6.01 14.57 26.33
CA VAL A 44 -5.38 15.62 25.52
C VAL A 44 -4.03 15.15 24.99
N TYR A 45 -3.22 14.51 25.83
CA TYR A 45 -1.90 14.00 25.44
C TYR A 45 -1.99 12.91 24.37
N GLY A 46 -2.92 11.96 24.53
CA GLY A 46 -3.13 10.90 23.54
C GLY A 46 -3.62 11.44 22.20
N LYS A 47 -4.49 12.46 22.21
CA LYS A 47 -4.97 13.14 21.00
C LYS A 47 -3.85 13.91 20.30
N ASP A 48 -2.99 14.60 21.04
CA ASP A 48 -1.84 15.31 20.48
C ASP A 48 -0.83 14.35 19.85
N ALA A 49 -0.51 13.25 20.53
CA ALA A 49 0.33 12.18 19.99
C ALA A 49 -0.27 11.58 18.71
N LEU A 50 -1.59 11.32 18.69
CA LEU A 50 -2.30 10.82 17.52
C LEU A 50 -2.25 11.80 16.35
N ASN A 51 -2.35 13.11 16.61
CA ASN A 51 -2.24 14.13 15.57
C ASN A 51 -0.83 14.18 14.97
N GLY A 52 0.21 14.10 15.81
CA GLY A 52 1.60 13.98 15.37
C GLY A 52 1.82 12.73 14.52
N PHE A 53 1.29 11.58 14.95
CA PHE A 53 1.32 10.34 14.19
C PHE A 53 0.67 10.49 12.81
N LYS A 54 -0.54 11.07 12.74
CA LYS A 54 -1.25 11.30 11.46
C LYS A 54 -0.45 12.18 10.50
N LEU A 55 0.19 13.23 11.01
CA LEU A 55 1.02 14.12 10.21
C LEU A 55 2.22 13.37 9.60
N ALA A 56 2.96 12.63 10.43
CA ALA A 56 4.10 11.83 9.97
C ALA A 56 3.65 10.73 8.98
N LEU A 57 2.53 10.06 9.29
CA LEU A 57 2.00 8.97 8.45
C LEU A 57 1.64 9.46 7.05
N LYS A 58 1.08 10.68 6.93
CA LYS A 58 0.79 11.30 5.63
C LYS A 58 2.03 11.36 4.75
N GLU A 59 3.17 11.75 5.30
CA GLU A 59 4.44 11.83 4.55
C GLU A 59 5.04 10.44 4.28
N ILE A 60 5.02 9.54 5.26
CA ILE A 60 5.49 8.15 5.10
C ILE A 60 4.72 7.44 3.99
N ASN A 61 3.39 7.54 3.98
CA ASN A 61 2.53 6.88 2.99
C ASN A 61 2.63 7.45 1.57
N LYS A 62 3.27 8.62 1.35
CA LYS A 62 3.60 9.10 0.00
C LYS A 62 4.61 8.17 -0.68
N LYS A 63 5.60 7.68 0.07
CA LYS A 63 6.62 6.73 -0.41
C LYS A 63 6.25 5.28 -0.12
N GLY A 64 5.48 5.05 0.95
CA GLY A 64 5.22 3.73 1.50
C GLY A 64 6.46 3.12 2.17
N VAL A 65 6.24 2.02 2.89
CA VAL A 65 7.29 1.23 3.53
C VAL A 65 7.37 -0.10 2.79
N LEU A 66 8.50 -0.37 2.13
CA LEU A 66 8.69 -1.56 1.29
C LEU A 66 7.56 -1.75 0.25
N GLY A 67 7.13 -0.65 -0.38
CA GLY A 67 6.04 -0.65 -1.37
C GLY A 67 4.63 -0.79 -0.79
N ARG A 68 4.47 -0.71 0.54
CA ARG A 68 3.19 -0.88 1.23
C ARG A 68 2.78 0.39 1.94
N LYS A 69 1.49 0.72 1.93
CA LYS A 69 0.94 1.78 2.79
C LYS A 69 0.67 1.24 4.18
N ILE A 70 0.81 2.10 5.17
CA ILE A 70 0.37 1.82 6.54
C ILE A 70 -1.07 2.31 6.69
N GLU A 71 -1.92 1.43 7.20
CA GLU A 71 -3.26 1.75 7.68
C GLU A 71 -3.28 1.62 9.20
N PHE A 72 -3.97 2.52 9.88
CA PHE A 72 -4.04 2.48 11.34
C PHE A 72 -5.49 2.50 11.84
N THR A 73 -5.67 1.95 13.03
CA THR A 73 -6.88 2.09 13.82
C THR A 73 -6.52 2.44 15.26
N THR A 74 -7.46 3.02 15.99
CA THR A 74 -7.26 3.46 17.38
C THR A 74 -8.16 2.66 18.31
N ARG A 75 -7.66 2.36 19.51
CA ARG A 75 -8.46 1.81 20.61
C ARG A 75 -8.10 2.54 21.89
N ASP A 76 -9.11 3.02 22.61
CA ASP A 76 -8.91 3.64 23.91
C ASP A 76 -8.48 2.59 24.95
N THR A 77 -7.54 2.89 25.84
CA THR A 77 -7.06 1.93 26.86
C THR A 77 -8.14 1.53 27.87
N LYS A 78 -9.16 2.36 28.04
CA LYS A 78 -10.31 2.11 28.91
C LYS A 78 -11.32 1.12 28.31
#